data_AF-A0A6B2LNQ6-F1
#
_entry.id   AF-A0A6B2LNQ6-F1
#
_cell.length_a   1.000
_cell.length_b   1.000
_cell.length_c   1.000
_cell.angle_alpha   90.00
_cell.angle_beta   90.00
_cell.angle_gamma   90.00
#
_symmetry.space_group_name_H-M   'P 1'
#
loop_
_entity.id
_entity.type
_entity.pdbx_description
1 polymer ?
#
loop_
_entity_poly.entity_id
_entity_poly.type
_entity_poly.pdbx_seq_one_letter_code
_entity_poly.pdbx_strand_id
1 'polypeptide(L)'
;MTIQFKDLRVLVFSLLLSEQKAQVVQLLKGYSKILFVELPLVKSKARSNDSGGWLVYNPVLEYERMGIPDQSWQISAFNADYAYCDTYPTLLVVPKALDNNQLIAACKERSRGRLPVLVWKSKASEATISRCSQPLMGLSIRDLKDDLVLVKAIQMLVKA
;
A
#
# COMPACT_ATOMS: atom_id res chain seq x y z
N MET A 1 -22.01 -13.10 -28.42
CA MET A 1 -21.05 -12.21 -27.73
C MET A 1 -20.82 -12.78 -26.35
N THR A 2 -19.56 -12.86 -25.92
CA THR A 2 -19.21 -13.45 -24.61
C THR A 2 -18.54 -12.39 -23.76
N ILE A 3 -18.97 -12.24 -22.50
CA ILE A 3 -18.36 -11.34 -21.53
C ILE A 3 -17.87 -12.18 -20.35
N GLN A 4 -16.58 -12.07 -20.04
CA GLN A 4 -15.96 -12.67 -18.87
C GLN A 4 -15.83 -11.61 -17.77
N PHE A 5 -16.39 -11.91 -16.60
CA PHE A 5 -16.38 -11.01 -15.45
C PHE A 5 -15.30 -11.41 -14.44
N LYS A 6 -14.85 -10.45 -13.62
CA LYS A 6 -13.84 -10.68 -12.57
C LYS A 6 -14.32 -11.61 -11.46
N ASP A 7 -15.64 -11.78 -11.32
CA ASP A 7 -16.27 -12.69 -10.37
C ASP A 7 -16.43 -14.12 -10.93
N LEU A 8 -15.59 -14.47 -11.91
CA LEU A 8 -15.51 -15.79 -12.54
C LEU A 8 -16.77 -16.19 -13.33
N ARG A 9 -17.73 -15.28 -13.50
CA ARG A 9 -18.92 -15.53 -14.33
C ARG A 9 -18.64 -15.25 -15.80
N VAL A 10 -19.31 -16.02 -16.64
CA VAL A 10 -19.30 -15.84 -18.10
C VAL A 10 -20.74 -15.71 -18.58
N LEU A 11 -21.06 -14.57 -19.19
CA LEU A 11 -22.37 -14.35 -19.80
C LEU A 11 -22.25 -14.40 -21.33
N VAL A 12 -23.13 -15.18 -21.94
CA VAL A 12 -23.19 -15.36 -23.40
C VAL A 12 -24.49 -14.79 -23.92
N PHE A 13 -24.38 -13.82 -24.84
CA PHE A 13 -25.51 -13.15 -25.47
C PHE A 13 -25.56 -13.54 -26.95
N SER A 14 -26.71 -14.05 -27.39
CA SER A 14 -26.98 -14.32 -28.81
C SER A 14 -27.67 -13.09 -29.43
N LEU A 15 -27.00 -12.42 -30.36
CA LEU A 15 -27.52 -11.27 -31.08
C LEU A 15 -27.77 -11.67 -32.54
N LEU A 16 -29.01 -11.52 -33.00
CA LEU A 16 -29.48 -12.02 -34.31
C LEU A 16 -29.02 -11.14 -35.49
N LEU A 17 -28.81 -9.85 -35.26
CA LEU A 17 -28.39 -8.89 -36.28
C LEU A 17 -26.90 -8.54 -36.11
N SER A 18 -26.12 -8.72 -37.18
CA SER A 18 -24.68 -8.48 -37.21
C SER A 18 -24.31 -7.03 -36.87
N GLU A 19 -25.13 -6.06 -37.27
CA GLU A 19 -24.92 -4.64 -37.02
C GLU A 19 -25.10 -4.28 -35.53
N GLN A 20 -26.16 -4.80 -34.88
CA GLN A 20 -26.39 -4.63 -33.45
C GLN A 20 -25.25 -5.26 -32.61
N LYS A 21 -24.74 -6.41 -33.05
CA LYS A 21 -23.58 -7.06 -32.43
C LYS A 21 -22.35 -6.16 -32.45
N ALA A 22 -22.08 -5.47 -33.56
CA ALA A 22 -20.95 -4.56 -33.67
C ALA A 22 -21.11 -3.34 -32.73
N GLN A 23 -22.29 -2.72 -32.71
CA GLN A 23 -22.59 -1.57 -31.85
C GLN A 23 -22.46 -1.91 -30.36
N VAL A 24 -23.05 -3.03 -29.92
CA VAL A 24 -22.98 -3.47 -28.50
C VAL A 24 -21.55 -3.79 -28.09
N VAL A 25 -20.78 -4.47 -28.95
CA VAL A 25 -19.37 -4.77 -28.67
C VAL A 25 -18.55 -3.48 -28.58
N GLN A 26 -18.78 -2.52 -29.47
CA GLN A 26 -18.07 -1.24 -29.45
C GLN A 26 -18.42 -0.41 -28.21
N LEU A 27 -19.69 -0.39 -27.81
CA LEU A 27 -20.17 0.25 -26.59
C LEU A 27 -19.53 -0.38 -25.34
N LEU A 28 -19.57 -1.71 -25.23
CA LEU A 28 -18.98 -2.43 -24.09
C LEU A 28 -17.47 -2.29 -24.05
N LYS A 29 -16.78 -2.30 -25.20
CA LYS A 29 -15.33 -2.01 -25.25
C LYS A 29 -15.02 -0.56 -24.85
N GLY A 30 -15.94 0.37 -25.13
CA GLY A 30 -15.90 1.72 -24.61
C GLY A 30 -15.94 1.72 -23.09
N TYR A 31 -17.02 1.19 -22.50
CA TYR A 31 -17.21 1.16 -21.05
C TYR A 31 -16.23 0.26 -20.29
N SER A 32 -15.74 -0.83 -20.87
CA SER A 32 -14.80 -1.74 -20.21
C SER A 32 -13.40 -1.14 -20.05
N LYS A 33 -13.08 -0.10 -20.84
CA LYS A 33 -11.82 0.64 -20.75
C LYS A 33 -11.92 1.85 -19.83
N ILE A 34 -13.12 2.16 -19.37
CA ILE A 34 -13.34 3.22 -18.42
C ILE A 34 -12.81 2.74 -17.05
N LEU A 35 -11.66 3.28 -16.66
CA LEU A 35 -11.05 3.06 -15.33
C LEU A 35 -11.94 3.60 -14.21
N PHE A 36 -12.68 4.67 -14.50
CA PHE A 36 -13.67 5.30 -13.64
C PHE A 36 -14.84 5.74 -14.50
N VAL A 37 -16.00 5.12 -14.35
CA VAL A 37 -17.20 5.74 -14.93
C VAL A 37 -17.42 6.95 -14.04
N GLU A 38 -17.22 8.15 -14.58
CA GLU A 38 -17.88 9.35 -14.07
C GLU A 38 -19.38 9.17 -14.32
N LEU A 39 -19.98 8.18 -13.63
CA LEU A 39 -21.38 8.28 -13.29
C LEU A 39 -21.43 9.55 -12.45
N PRO A 40 -22.21 10.57 -12.83
CA PRO A 40 -22.39 11.75 -11.99
C PRO A 40 -22.71 11.19 -10.63
N LEU A 41 -21.80 11.42 -9.66
CA LEU A 41 -21.76 10.73 -8.36
C LEU A 41 -23.19 10.40 -8.03
N VAL A 42 -23.61 9.15 -8.29
CA VAL A 42 -24.95 8.78 -7.88
C VAL A 42 -24.75 8.92 -6.41
N LYS A 43 -25.28 10.00 -5.84
CA LYS A 43 -25.52 10.11 -4.42
C LYS A 43 -26.40 8.91 -4.20
N SER A 44 -25.78 7.75 -4.00
CA SER A 44 -26.43 6.60 -3.46
C SER A 44 -27.06 7.23 -2.24
N LYS A 45 -28.40 7.25 -2.20
CA LYS A 45 -29.10 7.66 -0.99
C LYS A 45 -28.34 6.93 0.10
N ALA A 46 -27.58 7.68 0.91
CA ALA A 46 -26.70 7.08 1.89
C ALA A 46 -27.61 6.11 2.62
N ARG A 47 -27.30 4.81 2.53
CA ARG A 47 -28.07 3.83 3.30
C ARG A 47 -28.01 4.37 4.71
N SER A 48 -29.16 4.60 5.33
CA SER A 48 -29.38 5.41 6.54
C SER A 48 -28.58 4.98 7.78
N ASN A 49 -27.70 3.98 7.65
CA ASN A 49 -26.78 3.48 8.65
C ASN A 49 -25.33 3.71 8.19
N ASP A 50 -24.99 4.92 7.75
CA ASP A 50 -23.60 5.28 7.45
C ASP A 50 -22.80 5.37 8.76
N SER A 51 -22.24 4.23 9.16
CA SER A 51 -21.42 4.06 10.37
C SER A 51 -20.04 4.72 10.23
N GLY A 52 -19.84 5.60 9.25
CA GLY A 52 -18.59 6.31 9.04
C GLY A 52 -17.46 5.35 8.68
N GLY A 53 -17.63 4.53 7.63
CA GLY A 53 -16.67 3.49 7.25
C GLY A 53 -15.23 4.00 7.03
N TRP A 54 -15.06 5.27 6.64
CA TRP A 54 -13.75 5.93 6.51
C TRP A 54 -13.02 6.14 7.85
N LEU A 55 -13.74 6.14 8.97
CA LEU A 55 -13.21 6.37 10.32
C LEU A 55 -12.80 5.06 11.02
N VAL A 56 -13.04 3.91 10.40
CA VAL A 56 -12.72 2.59 10.99
C VAL A 56 -11.23 2.43 11.26
N TYR A 57 -10.38 3.00 10.42
CA TYR A 57 -8.93 2.89 10.56
C TYR A 57 -8.31 4.23 10.95
N ASN A 58 -7.62 4.24 12.08
CA ASN A 58 -6.73 5.32 12.49
C ASN A 58 -5.32 4.73 12.68
N PRO A 59 -4.31 5.19 11.91
CA PRO A 59 -2.96 4.63 11.98
C PRO A 59 -2.31 4.81 13.37
N VAL A 60 -2.55 5.94 14.03
CA VAL A 60 -2.00 6.21 15.37
C VAL A 60 -2.58 5.24 16.38
N LEU A 61 -3.91 5.06 16.40
CA LEU A 61 -4.56 4.12 17.30
C LEU A 61 -4.14 2.66 17.03
N GLU A 62 -3.89 2.29 15.77
CA GLU A 62 -3.39 0.95 15.45
C GLU A 62 -1.96 0.72 15.95
N TYR A 63 -1.09 1.73 15.84
CA TYR A 63 0.25 1.65 16.40
C TYR A 63 0.23 1.61 17.94
N GLU A 64 -0.62 2.40 18.59
CA GLU A 64 -0.85 2.36 20.04
C GLU A 64 -1.39 0.98 20.48
N ARG A 65 -2.31 0.39 19.71
CA ARG A 65 -2.80 -0.97 19.95
C ARG A 65 -1.67 -1.99 19.97
N MET A 66 -0.59 -1.77 19.22
CA MET A 66 0.63 -2.59 19.22
C MET A 66 1.67 -2.19 20.28
N GLY A 67 1.45 -1.11 21.03
CA GLY A 67 2.37 -0.61 22.06
C GLY A 67 3.47 0.30 21.51
N ILE A 68 3.18 1.05 20.45
CA ILE A 68 4.12 1.96 19.78
C ILE A 68 3.54 3.39 19.87
N PRO A 69 4.37 4.43 20.08
CA PRO A 69 5.83 4.39 20.21
C PRO A 69 6.34 3.79 21.53
N ASP A 70 7.59 3.33 21.54
CA ASP A 70 8.27 2.81 22.72
C ASP A 70 9.75 3.26 22.79
N GLN A 71 10.61 2.50 23.46
CA GLN A 71 12.06 2.78 23.54
C GLN A 71 12.80 2.47 22.23
N SER A 72 12.26 1.57 21.41
CA SER A 72 12.88 0.97 20.22
C SER A 72 12.29 1.50 18.90
N TRP A 73 11.00 1.85 18.90
CA TRP A 73 10.20 2.22 17.74
C TRP A 73 9.57 3.59 17.90
N GLN A 74 9.55 4.36 16.80
CA GLN A 74 8.90 5.66 16.72
C GLN A 74 7.94 5.72 15.54
N ILE A 75 6.88 6.52 15.67
CA ILE A 75 6.00 6.90 14.54
C ILE A 75 6.65 8.12 13.89
N SER A 76 7.09 7.98 12.64
CA SER A 76 7.70 9.05 11.86
C SER A 76 6.75 9.60 10.81
N ALA A 77 6.71 10.93 10.71
CA ALA A 77 6.00 11.68 9.69
C ALA A 77 6.93 12.10 8.54
N PHE A 78 8.10 11.47 8.36
CA PHE A 78 9.03 11.86 7.30
C PHE A 78 8.42 11.72 5.90
N ASN A 79 7.42 10.85 5.71
CA ASN A 79 6.71 10.66 4.44
C ASN A 79 5.35 11.39 4.41
N ALA A 80 5.14 12.43 5.25
CA ALA A 80 3.85 13.13 5.35
C ALA A 80 3.33 13.66 4.00
N ASP A 81 4.24 14.15 3.15
CA ASP A 81 3.92 14.72 1.84
C ASP A 81 4.16 13.73 0.69
N TYR A 82 4.34 12.44 0.99
CA TYR A 82 4.61 11.38 0.00
C TYR A 82 5.90 11.58 -0.82
N ALA A 83 6.79 12.48 -0.39
CA ALA A 83 7.97 12.89 -1.13
C ALA A 83 9.04 11.80 -1.31
N TYR A 84 9.12 10.84 -0.37
CA TYR A 84 10.15 9.79 -0.38
C TYR A 84 9.63 8.43 -0.82
N CYS A 85 8.34 8.14 -0.55
CA CYS A 85 7.65 6.99 -1.09
C CYS A 85 6.16 7.30 -1.30
N ASP A 86 5.79 7.56 -2.55
CA ASP A 86 4.44 7.93 -3.00
C ASP A 86 3.38 6.82 -2.83
N THR A 87 3.83 5.60 -2.61
CA THR A 87 2.96 4.42 -2.43
C THR A 87 2.93 3.88 -1.01
N TYR A 88 3.56 4.59 -0.06
CA TYR A 88 3.48 4.32 1.37
C TYR A 88 2.55 5.31 2.07
N PRO A 89 2.01 4.98 3.26
CA PRO A 89 1.25 5.93 4.07
C PRO A 89 2.12 7.11 4.53
N THR A 90 1.45 8.15 5.03
CA THR A 90 2.08 9.38 5.55
C THR A 90 2.82 9.15 6.86
N LEU A 91 2.31 8.24 7.69
CA LEU A 91 2.92 7.82 8.95
C LEU A 91 3.54 6.44 8.79
N LEU A 92 4.80 6.31 9.20
CA LEU A 92 5.57 5.08 9.12
C LEU A 92 6.25 4.81 10.45
N VAL A 93 6.23 3.55 10.90
CA VAL A 93 6.95 3.15 12.11
C VAL A 93 8.33 2.61 11.74
N VAL A 94 9.34 3.23 12.36
CA VAL A 94 10.76 3.02 12.09
C VAL A 94 11.54 2.92 13.41
N PRO A 95 12.77 2.35 13.40
CA PRO A 95 13.62 2.35 14.58
C PRO A 95 13.85 3.77 15.13
N LYS A 96 13.75 3.93 16.44
CA LYS A 96 13.94 5.22 17.14
C LYS A 96 15.37 5.77 17.02
N ALA A 97 16.34 4.88 16.82
CA ALA A 97 17.76 5.21 16.69
C ALA A 97 18.13 5.86 15.34
N LEU A 98 17.22 5.89 14.36
CA LEU A 98 17.48 6.41 13.03
C LEU A 98 16.84 7.79 12.82
N ASP A 99 17.60 8.68 12.19
CA ASP A 99 17.12 10.00 11.80
C ASP A 99 16.49 10.01 10.39
N ASN A 100 15.84 11.12 10.03
CA ASN A 100 15.20 11.25 8.73
C ASN A 100 16.20 11.14 7.56
N ASN A 101 17.44 11.59 7.72
CA ASN A 101 18.43 11.54 6.64
C ASN A 101 18.81 10.09 6.31
N GLN A 102 18.97 9.24 7.33
CA GLN A 102 19.22 7.81 7.20
C GLN A 102 18.04 7.10 6.53
N LEU A 103 16.80 7.46 6.89
CA LEU A 103 15.61 6.90 6.23
C LEU A 103 15.54 7.29 4.75
N ILE A 104 15.82 8.56 4.43
CA ILE A 104 15.86 9.06 3.05
C ILE A 104 16.94 8.35 2.23
N ALA A 105 18.09 8.09 2.82
CA ALA A 105 19.16 7.35 2.18
C ALA A 105 18.74 5.89 1.88
N ALA A 106 18.15 5.21 2.86
CA ALA A 106 17.63 3.84 2.68
C ALA A 106 16.51 3.76 1.61
N CYS A 107 15.66 4.78 1.48
CA CYS A 107 14.67 4.86 0.39
C CYS A 107 15.33 4.79 -0.99
N LYS A 108 16.47 5.47 -1.20
CA LYS A 108 17.17 5.51 -2.51
C LYS A 108 17.72 4.15 -2.93
N GLU A 109 17.93 3.25 -1.99
CA GLU A 109 18.45 1.89 -2.20
C GLU A 109 17.35 0.83 -2.35
N ARG A 110 16.07 1.24 -2.27
CA ARG A 110 14.90 0.36 -2.35
C ARG A 110 14.02 0.72 -3.54
N SER A 111 13.52 -0.29 -4.24
CA SER A 111 12.64 -0.09 -5.39
C SER A 111 11.40 0.75 -5.03
N ARG A 112 11.22 1.88 -5.73
CA ARG A 112 10.15 2.87 -5.45
C ARG A 112 10.20 3.48 -4.04
N GLY A 113 11.36 3.55 -3.40
CA GLY A 113 11.49 4.19 -2.08
C GLY A 113 10.93 3.38 -0.91
N ARG A 114 10.48 2.14 -1.14
CA ARG A 114 9.77 1.31 -0.15
C ARG A 114 10.75 0.66 0.82
N LEU A 115 11.28 1.48 1.72
CA LEU A 115 12.18 1.06 2.80
C LEU A 115 11.53 0.08 3.79
N PRO A 116 12.32 -0.72 4.52
CA PRO A 116 11.85 -1.52 5.66
C PRO A 116 11.11 -0.68 6.70
N VAL A 117 9.83 -0.97 6.90
CA VAL A 117 8.96 -0.34 7.90
C VAL A 117 8.17 -1.39 8.66
N LEU A 118 7.88 -1.13 9.94
CA LEU A 118 7.13 -2.04 10.79
C LEU A 118 5.67 -2.15 10.33
N VAL A 119 5.15 -3.38 10.32
CA VAL A 119 3.71 -3.65 10.12
C VAL A 119 3.06 -4.33 11.31
N TRP A 120 3.83 -5.04 12.13
CA TRP A 120 3.30 -5.73 13.30
C TRP A 120 4.40 -5.93 14.35
N LYS A 121 4.02 -5.82 15.63
CA LYS A 121 4.88 -6.11 16.77
C LYS A 121 4.13 -6.99 17.78
N SER A 122 4.81 -8.02 18.27
CA SER A 122 4.35 -8.86 19.37
C SER A 122 4.53 -8.14 20.70
N LYS A 123 3.46 -8.02 21.49
CA LYS A 123 3.57 -7.49 22.87
C LYS A 123 4.21 -8.46 23.86
N ALA A 124 4.24 -9.76 23.52
CA ALA A 124 4.73 -10.80 24.44
C ALA A 124 6.22 -11.10 24.24
N SER A 125 6.69 -11.01 23.01
CA SER A 125 8.04 -11.45 22.63
C SER A 125 8.87 -10.36 21.96
N GLU A 126 8.32 -9.16 21.78
CA GLU A 126 8.96 -8.04 21.06
C GLU A 126 9.35 -8.35 19.60
N ALA A 127 8.99 -9.54 19.09
CA ALA A 127 9.21 -9.92 17.70
C ALA A 127 8.41 -9.03 16.75
N THR A 128 9.04 -8.64 15.65
CA THR A 128 8.47 -7.68 14.71
C THR A 128 8.39 -8.25 13.30
N ILE A 129 7.36 -7.86 12.56
CA ILE A 129 7.26 -8.07 11.12
C ILE A 129 7.42 -6.71 10.46
N SER A 130 8.34 -6.62 9.50
CA SER A 130 8.56 -5.45 8.66
C SER A 130 8.32 -5.79 7.19
N ARG A 131 7.92 -4.81 6.39
CA ARG A 131 7.75 -4.94 4.93
C ARG A 131 8.63 -3.93 4.19
N CYS A 132 9.03 -4.28 2.98
CA CYS A 132 9.82 -3.42 2.06
C CYS A 132 9.65 -3.91 0.62
N SER A 133 10.17 -3.15 -0.36
CA SER A 133 10.43 -3.67 -1.70
C SER A 133 11.77 -4.38 -1.80
N GLN A 134 12.04 -4.99 -2.95
CA GLN A 134 13.39 -5.47 -3.27
C GLN A 134 14.45 -4.36 -3.18
N PRO A 135 15.68 -4.69 -2.73
CA PRO A 135 16.82 -3.78 -2.77
C PRO A 135 17.30 -3.55 -4.22
N LEU A 136 17.88 -2.39 -4.49
CA LEU A 136 18.38 -1.98 -5.81
C LEU A 136 19.82 -2.44 -6.07
N MET A 137 20.12 -3.71 -5.79
CA MET A 137 21.45 -4.29 -6.08
C MET A 137 21.73 -4.27 -7.59
N GLY A 138 20.77 -4.71 -8.42
CA GLY A 138 20.98 -4.88 -9.86
C GLY A 138 21.99 -6.01 -10.18
N LEU A 139 22.51 -6.03 -11.41
CA LEU A 139 23.50 -7.03 -11.86
C LEU A 139 24.93 -6.73 -11.38
N SER A 140 25.20 -5.50 -10.95
CA SER A 140 26.46 -5.09 -10.33
C SER A 140 26.32 -5.24 -8.82
N ILE A 141 27.34 -5.76 -8.13
CA ILE A 141 27.35 -5.84 -6.67
C ILE A 141 27.47 -4.42 -6.12
N ARG A 142 26.34 -3.73 -5.96
CA ARG A 142 26.29 -2.43 -5.26
C ARG A 142 26.32 -2.69 -3.76
N ASP A 143 27.13 -1.90 -3.08
CA ASP A 143 27.12 -1.87 -1.62
C ASP A 143 25.94 -1.00 -1.15
N LEU A 144 24.98 -1.61 -0.45
CA LEU A 144 23.75 -0.97 0.02
C LEU A 144 23.91 -0.59 1.50
N LYS A 145 24.78 0.39 1.76
CA LYS A 145 25.22 0.72 3.12
C LYS A 145 24.08 1.28 3.95
N ASP A 146 23.26 2.14 3.35
CA ASP A 146 22.21 2.86 4.07
C ASP A 146 21.01 1.95 4.38
N ASP A 147 20.63 1.09 3.42
CA ASP A 147 19.65 0.03 3.64
C ASP A 147 20.14 -0.96 4.71
N LEU A 148 21.42 -1.33 4.68
CA LEU A 148 22.00 -2.25 5.66
C LEU A 148 21.97 -1.65 7.08
N VAL A 149 22.21 -0.35 7.24
CA VAL A 149 22.06 0.35 8.54
C VAL A 149 20.64 0.19 9.06
N LEU A 150 19.62 0.44 8.22
CA LEU A 150 18.23 0.31 8.61
C LEU A 150 17.84 -1.15 8.95
N VAL A 151 18.21 -2.11 8.11
CA VAL A 151 17.93 -3.54 8.36
C VAL A 151 18.62 -4.03 9.64
N LYS A 152 19.87 -3.62 9.89
CA LYS A 152 20.59 -3.96 11.11
C LYS A 152 19.94 -3.33 12.35
N ALA A 153 19.49 -2.07 12.26
CA ALA A 153 18.78 -1.43 13.35
C ALA A 153 17.55 -2.26 13.74
N ILE A 154 16.73 -2.70 12.79
CA ILE A 154 15.58 -3.57 13.05
C ILE A 154 16.01 -4.92 13.66
N GLN A 155 17.06 -5.55 13.13
CA GLN A 155 17.54 -6.84 13.62
C GLN A 155 18.03 -6.78 15.07
N MET A 156 18.67 -5.68 15.48
CA MET A 156 19.20 -5.51 16.84
C MET A 156 18.09 -5.35 17.88
N LEU A 157 16.92 -4.80 17.51
CA LEU A 157 15.81 -4.58 18.45
C LEU A 157 15.15 -5.88 18.94
N VAL A 158 15.30 -6.99 18.21
CA VAL A 158 14.73 -8.30 18.58
C VAL A 158 15.68 -9.10 19.50
N LYS A 159 16.95 -8.67 19.62
CA LYS A 159 17.99 -9.37 20.38
C LYS A 159 18.33 -8.73 21.72
N ALA A 160 17.73 -7.59 22.05
CA ALA A 160 17.87 -6.87 23.31
C ALA A 160 16.77 -7.30 24.28
#